data_AF-A0A927NU52-F1
#
_entry.id   AF-A0A927NU52-F1
#
_cell.length_a   1.000
_cell.length_b   1.000
_cell.length_c   1.000
_cell.angle_alpha   90.00
_cell.angle_beta   90.00
_cell.angle_gamma   90.00
#
_symmetry.space_group_name_H-M   'P 1'
#
loop_
_entity.id
_entity.type
_entity.pdbx_description
1 polymer ?
#
loop_
_entity_poly.entity_id
_entity_poly.type
_entity_poly.pdbx_seq_one_letter_code
_entity_poly.pdbx_strand_id
1 'polypeptide(L)'
;MMKEEKKVKIATNTSSGAEKVEIVEEKVENKPQKKTQSAANGSAKTAAQKAAKIVKEKERNVNAEKMNAESSNGKAERESQAAKARVAAAIAKKEEKEKRKKAREKAKAERTARKKAKAEKRAAARKAMEEKRLAERKAREEKRKALEEERARERAHAKAKKSQEKQRAQKKKNTEKKKDGESHKRRGKDYGGWLAAVITLGTVTLALTTAVTVGAIEMNKMNDAAMTGYRATTYEFVEIMENVDEDLDRARVSNSPAQQSRILTDLLVQSRLAAADLEKMPVSAESDRNLTSYINHVAAESERMLAKLRNGETLTQQDGETLQKLYAMGKEVRGVLDSFVANMADEDMMQYVKKGAGKFAGVLENLEKLTLEENNPLQGAKDQESKVAPAEEMKKIDASKAEDYCALYFSDYQISDFQCIGETVGHGYIAYNVQGYDDKGTMLFAEIDGSDGTLLRFDYYEECTDDNFTMENAQMIAETFLEKLGYQDLVAVGARENGTDVDFKFVYEMDGVVVYPDGVQVKVCRTRGVVTGLDATRYALNHKVRALPTVKINLEQAMGKLHDNLQVQSSRLAIVQTARGERLAYEFVCQYEQERYVVYLDAQNGEEISILNLKNLG
;
A
#
# COMPACT_ATOMS: atom_id res chain seq x y z
N MET A 1 -49.32 -45.73 -20.15
CA MET A 1 -49.96 -44.59 -20.86
C MET A 1 -49.06 -43.39 -20.61
N MET A 2 -48.32 -42.88 -21.60
CA MET A 2 -48.72 -42.07 -22.77
C MET A 2 -48.78 -40.56 -22.48
N LYS A 3 -47.72 -39.84 -22.92
CA LYS A 3 -47.70 -38.44 -23.39
C LYS A 3 -48.01 -37.34 -22.35
N GLU A 4 -47.60 -36.07 -22.53
CA GLU A 4 -47.04 -35.38 -23.72
C GLU A 4 -45.64 -34.76 -23.53
N GLU A 5 -44.95 -34.50 -24.66
CA GLU A 5 -43.73 -33.68 -24.71
C GLU A 5 -44.09 -32.18 -24.82
N LYS A 6 -43.35 -31.28 -24.15
CA LYS A 6 -43.34 -29.85 -24.50
C LYS A 6 -41.96 -29.43 -25.04
N LYS A 7 -41.88 -29.31 -26.37
CA LYS A 7 -40.72 -28.74 -27.07
C LYS A 7 -40.80 -27.21 -27.05
N VAL A 8 -39.94 -26.56 -26.28
CA VAL A 8 -39.64 -25.12 -26.44
C VAL A 8 -38.48 -25.01 -27.44
N LYS A 9 -38.65 -24.17 -28.48
CA LYS A 9 -37.59 -23.93 -29.47
C LYS A 9 -36.79 -22.67 -29.13
N ILE A 10 -35.50 -22.75 -29.41
CA ILE A 10 -34.50 -21.68 -29.25
C ILE A 10 -34.83 -20.51 -30.18
N ALA A 11 -34.59 -19.28 -29.70
CA ALA A 11 -34.48 -18.07 -30.51
C ALA A 11 -33.21 -17.32 -30.09
N THR A 12 -32.17 -17.36 -30.91
CA THR A 12 -30.91 -16.65 -30.70
C THR A 12 -31.01 -15.21 -31.21
N ASN A 13 -30.91 -14.23 -30.32
CA ASN A 13 -30.67 -12.84 -30.71
C ASN A 13 -29.18 -12.60 -30.94
N THR A 14 -28.80 -12.20 -32.15
CA THR A 14 -27.51 -11.54 -32.43
C THR A 14 -27.77 -10.29 -33.24
N SER A 15 -27.09 -9.19 -32.89
CA SER A 15 -27.36 -7.85 -33.40
C SER A 15 -26.29 -7.39 -34.38
N SER A 16 -26.70 -7.07 -35.61
CA SER A 16 -25.95 -6.23 -36.57
C SER A 16 -26.90 -5.84 -37.72
N GLY A 17 -26.83 -4.66 -38.35
CA GLY A 17 -25.90 -3.55 -38.09
C GLY A 17 -25.72 -2.57 -39.25
N ALA A 18 -26.76 -2.38 -40.08
CA ALA A 18 -26.94 -1.33 -41.09
C ALA A 18 -25.84 -1.07 -42.14
N GLU A 19 -26.21 -1.13 -43.43
CA GLU A 19 -25.71 -0.16 -44.41
C GLU A 19 -26.75 0.14 -45.52
N LYS A 20 -26.48 1.16 -46.36
CA LYS A 20 -27.40 1.71 -47.39
C LYS A 20 -26.73 1.73 -48.76
N VAL A 21 -27.49 1.51 -49.83
CA VAL A 21 -27.29 2.14 -51.16
C VAL A 21 -28.66 2.43 -51.80
N GLU A 22 -28.72 3.40 -52.73
CA GLU A 22 -29.91 3.91 -53.44
C GLU A 22 -30.17 3.21 -54.80
N ILE A 23 -30.97 3.85 -55.67
CA ILE A 23 -31.42 3.51 -57.07
C ILE A 23 -32.86 2.94 -57.07
N VAL A 24 -33.95 3.66 -57.39
CA VAL A 24 -34.36 4.60 -58.48
C VAL A 24 -35.25 3.89 -59.54
N GLU A 25 -36.53 4.31 -59.59
CA GLU A 25 -37.55 4.12 -60.66
C GLU A 25 -37.97 2.65 -60.99
N GLU A 26 -39.14 2.31 -61.57
CA GLU A 26 -40.19 3.10 -62.26
C GLU A 26 -41.64 2.53 -62.02
N LYS A 27 -42.63 3.12 -62.72
CA LYS A 27 -44.02 2.75 -63.11
C LYS A 27 -44.41 1.24 -63.21
N VAL A 28 -45.68 0.76 -63.28
CA VAL A 28 -47.08 1.28 -63.23
C VAL A 28 -48.11 0.11 -63.12
N GLU A 29 -49.32 0.36 -62.58
CA GLU A 29 -50.55 -0.49 -62.65
C GLU A 29 -50.50 -1.92 -62.04
N ASN A 30 -51.60 -2.65 -61.78
CA ASN A 30 -53.01 -2.47 -62.16
C ASN A 30 -54.04 -2.83 -61.05
N LYS A 31 -55.31 -2.49 -61.27
CA LYS A 31 -56.54 -2.87 -60.51
C LYS A 31 -57.31 -3.99 -61.27
N PRO A 32 -58.51 -4.46 -60.85
CA PRO A 32 -59.28 -4.26 -59.61
C PRO A 32 -59.39 -5.62 -58.85
N GLN A 33 -60.45 -6.12 -58.18
CA GLN A 33 -61.84 -5.70 -57.87
C GLN A 33 -62.36 -6.46 -56.61
N LYS A 34 -63.57 -6.09 -56.12
CA LYS A 34 -64.36 -6.90 -55.16
C LYS A 34 -65.52 -7.62 -55.87
N LYS A 35 -66.01 -8.71 -55.27
CA LYS A 35 -67.40 -9.20 -55.42
C LYS A 35 -68.08 -9.30 -54.06
N THR A 36 -69.23 -8.65 -53.90
CA THR A 36 -70.30 -9.04 -52.97
C THR A 36 -71.60 -8.44 -53.50
N GLN A 37 -72.70 -9.18 -53.42
CA GLN A 37 -73.97 -8.84 -54.09
C GLN A 37 -75.06 -8.49 -53.09
N SER A 38 -75.96 -7.58 -53.50
CA SER A 38 -77.44 -7.75 -53.51
C SER A 38 -78.18 -7.97 -52.17
N ALA A 39 -79.30 -7.29 -51.87
CA ALA A 39 -79.99 -6.16 -52.51
C ALA A 39 -80.95 -5.47 -51.50
N ALA A 40 -81.55 -4.35 -51.91
CA ALA A 40 -82.70 -3.71 -51.27
C ALA A 40 -83.90 -3.66 -52.24
N ASN A 41 -85.10 -3.38 -51.75
CA ASN A 41 -86.33 -3.36 -52.57
C ASN A 41 -87.30 -2.22 -52.15
N GLY A 42 -87.92 -1.53 -53.13
CA GLY A 42 -88.85 -0.39 -52.94
C GLY A 42 -88.20 0.91 -52.42
N SER A 43 -88.23 2.11 -53.04
CA SER A 43 -89.09 2.80 -54.04
C SER A 43 -90.45 3.31 -53.51
N ALA A 44 -90.92 4.54 -53.75
CA ALA A 44 -90.31 5.80 -54.26
C ALA A 44 -91.34 6.96 -54.15
N LYS A 45 -90.87 8.24 -54.28
CA LYS A 45 -91.58 9.53 -54.55
C LYS A 45 -91.54 10.60 -53.45
N THR A 46 -91.35 11.91 -53.73
CA THR A 46 -90.50 12.56 -54.77
C THR A 46 -90.14 14.02 -54.44
N ALA A 47 -88.89 14.40 -54.70
CA ALA A 47 -88.49 15.61 -55.44
C ALA A 47 -89.22 16.98 -55.25
N ALA A 48 -89.33 17.49 -54.03
CA ALA A 48 -89.46 18.96 -53.82
C ALA A 48 -88.12 19.62 -53.38
N GLN A 49 -87.21 18.87 -52.76
CA GLN A 49 -86.06 19.42 -52.01
C GLN A 49 -84.71 19.37 -52.75
N LYS A 50 -84.64 18.90 -54.01
CA LYS A 50 -83.36 18.63 -54.69
C LYS A 50 -82.70 19.83 -55.40
N ALA A 51 -83.46 20.86 -55.78
CA ALA A 51 -82.91 21.99 -56.54
C ALA A 51 -81.98 22.89 -55.70
N ALA A 52 -82.39 23.25 -54.48
CA ALA A 52 -81.67 24.19 -53.62
C ALA A 52 -80.32 23.69 -53.09
N LYS A 53 -80.02 22.39 -53.20
CA LYS A 53 -78.80 21.79 -52.62
C LYS A 53 -77.58 21.87 -53.56
N ILE A 54 -77.80 21.84 -54.87
CA ILE A 54 -76.73 21.73 -55.89
C ILE A 54 -75.90 23.01 -56.02
N VAL A 55 -76.50 24.20 -55.81
CA VAL A 55 -75.80 25.49 -55.89
C VAL A 55 -74.80 25.65 -54.74
N LYS A 56 -75.25 25.39 -53.50
CA LYS A 56 -74.44 25.54 -52.26
C LYS A 56 -73.26 24.57 -52.12
N GLU A 57 -73.17 23.57 -52.98
CA GLU A 57 -72.11 22.55 -52.96
C GLU A 57 -70.93 22.96 -53.87
N LYS A 58 -71.18 23.67 -54.99
CA LYS A 58 -70.12 24.16 -55.88
C LYS A 58 -69.29 25.31 -55.27
N GLU A 59 -69.93 26.25 -54.58
CA GLU A 59 -69.24 27.39 -53.97
C GLU A 59 -68.26 26.97 -52.86
N ARG A 60 -68.52 25.84 -52.19
CA ARG A 60 -67.67 25.32 -51.10
C ARG A 60 -66.36 24.71 -51.60
N ASN A 61 -66.36 23.99 -52.72
CA ASN A 61 -65.13 23.38 -53.24
C ASN A 61 -64.12 24.43 -53.74
N VAL A 62 -64.58 25.43 -54.49
CA VAL A 62 -63.70 26.48 -55.06
C VAL A 62 -62.94 27.24 -53.96
N ASN A 63 -63.57 27.47 -52.81
CA ASN A 63 -62.93 28.17 -51.70
C ASN A 63 -61.93 27.28 -50.93
N ALA A 64 -62.15 25.96 -50.88
CA ALA A 64 -61.26 25.01 -50.21
C ALA A 64 -59.94 24.79 -50.97
N GLU A 65 -59.98 24.73 -52.30
CA GLU A 65 -58.77 24.59 -53.13
C GLU A 65 -57.86 25.82 -53.01
N LYS A 66 -58.44 27.02 -52.94
CA LYS A 66 -57.69 28.29 -52.84
C LYS A 66 -56.86 28.38 -51.55
N MET A 67 -57.44 28.03 -50.40
CA MET A 67 -56.75 28.08 -49.10
C MET A 67 -55.60 27.07 -49.00
N ASN A 68 -55.66 25.92 -49.70
CA ASN A 68 -54.57 24.95 -49.73
C ASN A 68 -53.37 25.43 -50.58
N ALA A 69 -53.60 26.20 -51.64
CA ALA A 69 -52.53 26.71 -52.49
C ALA A 69 -51.68 27.80 -51.80
N GLU A 70 -52.32 28.68 -51.02
CA GLU A 70 -51.62 29.73 -50.26
C GLU A 70 -50.80 29.12 -49.10
N SER A 71 -51.33 28.07 -48.47
CA SER A 71 -50.66 27.32 -47.39
C SER A 71 -49.35 26.65 -47.83
N SER A 72 -49.33 26.02 -49.02
CA SER A 72 -48.13 25.31 -49.52
C SER A 72 -47.02 26.27 -49.93
N ASN A 73 -47.36 27.39 -50.57
CA ASN A 73 -46.38 28.37 -51.05
C ASN A 73 -45.60 29.04 -49.89
N GLY A 74 -46.31 29.44 -48.83
CA GLY A 74 -45.71 30.03 -47.63
C GLY A 74 -44.81 29.07 -46.83
N LYS A 75 -44.90 27.75 -47.05
CA LYS A 75 -43.97 26.77 -46.50
C LYS A 75 -42.65 26.73 -47.29
N ALA A 76 -42.73 26.71 -48.63
CA ALA A 76 -41.56 26.65 -49.50
C ALA A 76 -40.62 27.87 -49.34
N GLU A 77 -41.17 29.07 -49.18
CA GLU A 77 -40.36 30.27 -48.93
C GLU A 77 -39.58 30.20 -47.60
N ARG A 78 -40.22 29.69 -46.53
CA ARG A 78 -39.60 29.53 -45.21
C ARG A 78 -38.46 28.52 -45.24
N GLU A 79 -38.63 27.41 -45.97
CA GLU A 79 -37.57 26.41 -46.16
C GLU A 79 -36.40 26.98 -47.00
N SER A 80 -36.69 27.79 -48.03
CA SER A 80 -35.66 28.50 -48.82
C SER A 80 -34.85 29.51 -47.97
N GLN A 81 -35.52 30.28 -47.12
CA GLN A 81 -34.85 31.22 -46.20
C GLN A 81 -34.01 30.49 -45.15
N ALA A 82 -34.52 29.39 -44.58
CA ALA A 82 -33.79 28.56 -43.64
C ALA A 82 -32.54 27.92 -44.26
N ALA A 83 -32.61 27.48 -45.53
CA ALA A 83 -31.46 26.96 -46.26
C ALA A 83 -30.37 28.02 -46.45
N LYS A 84 -30.74 29.24 -46.88
CA LYS A 84 -29.80 30.38 -47.05
C LYS A 84 -29.13 30.75 -45.73
N ALA A 85 -29.88 30.80 -44.62
CA ALA A 85 -29.33 31.07 -43.29
C ALA A 85 -28.32 30.00 -42.83
N ARG A 86 -28.58 28.71 -43.10
CA ARG A 86 -27.65 27.61 -42.80
C ARG A 86 -26.33 27.73 -43.57
N VAL A 87 -26.37 28.12 -44.85
CA VAL A 87 -25.16 28.33 -45.66
C VAL A 87 -24.33 29.51 -45.13
N ALA A 88 -24.96 30.65 -44.83
CA ALA A 88 -24.28 31.80 -44.25
C ALA A 88 -23.59 31.47 -42.91
N ALA A 89 -24.28 30.76 -42.02
CA ALA A 89 -23.73 30.29 -40.74
C ALA A 89 -22.56 29.31 -40.91
N ALA A 90 -22.57 28.47 -41.94
CA ALA A 90 -21.48 27.55 -42.25
C ALA A 90 -20.22 28.29 -42.77
N ILE A 91 -20.39 29.37 -43.53
CA ILE A 91 -19.28 30.22 -44.00
C ILE A 91 -18.64 30.96 -42.81
N ALA A 92 -19.45 31.64 -41.97
CA ALA A 92 -18.95 32.34 -40.79
C ALA A 92 -18.17 31.42 -39.83
N LYS A 93 -18.65 30.19 -39.60
CA LYS A 93 -17.93 29.18 -38.79
C LYS A 93 -16.60 28.73 -39.40
N LYS A 94 -16.45 28.72 -40.74
CA LYS A 94 -15.15 28.44 -41.38
C LYS A 94 -14.17 29.59 -41.17
N GLU A 95 -14.60 30.84 -41.33
CA GLU A 95 -13.74 32.01 -41.10
C GLU A 95 -13.27 32.15 -39.65
N GLU A 96 -14.16 31.90 -38.67
CA GLU A 96 -13.77 31.92 -37.26
C GLU A 96 -12.74 30.82 -36.95
N LYS A 97 -12.91 29.63 -37.54
CA LYS A 97 -11.96 28.50 -37.38
C LYS A 97 -10.58 28.84 -37.97
N GLU A 98 -10.53 29.52 -39.12
CA GLU A 98 -9.31 30.07 -39.73
C GLU A 98 -8.61 31.10 -38.83
N LYS A 99 -9.38 32.08 -38.32
CA LYS A 99 -8.87 33.12 -37.39
C LYS A 99 -8.32 32.48 -36.10
N ARG A 100 -9.04 31.52 -35.51
CA ARG A 100 -8.60 30.74 -34.32
C ARG A 100 -7.35 29.91 -34.60
N LYS A 101 -7.19 29.33 -35.81
CA LYS A 101 -5.98 28.57 -36.19
C LYS A 101 -4.75 29.47 -36.20
N LYS A 102 -4.79 30.60 -36.92
CA LYS A 102 -3.68 31.55 -37.03
C LYS A 102 -3.28 32.15 -35.66
N ALA A 103 -4.27 32.44 -34.79
CA ALA A 103 -4.01 32.86 -33.42
C ALA A 103 -3.27 31.79 -32.59
N ARG A 104 -3.68 30.52 -32.68
CA ARG A 104 -3.02 29.38 -32.00
C ARG A 104 -1.59 29.16 -32.50
N GLU A 105 -1.34 29.34 -33.79
CA GLU A 105 0.01 29.20 -34.39
C GLU A 105 0.96 30.30 -33.90
N LYS A 106 0.52 31.57 -33.87
CA LYS A 106 1.29 32.68 -33.28
C LYS A 106 1.61 32.42 -31.80
N ALA A 107 0.62 32.02 -31.00
CA ALA A 107 0.80 31.72 -29.58
C ALA A 107 1.75 30.53 -29.33
N LYS A 108 1.76 29.52 -30.20
CA LYS A 108 2.75 28.43 -30.15
C LYS A 108 4.17 28.94 -30.37
N ALA A 109 4.39 29.74 -31.42
CA ALA A 109 5.71 30.30 -31.74
C ALA A 109 6.29 31.16 -30.60
N GLU A 110 5.44 32.01 -30.00
CA GLU A 110 5.81 32.86 -28.85
C GLU A 110 6.13 32.01 -27.60
N ARG A 111 5.34 30.96 -27.32
CA ARG A 111 5.61 30.00 -26.23
C ARG A 111 6.94 29.25 -26.44
N THR A 112 7.29 28.87 -27.66
CA THR A 112 8.57 28.22 -27.96
C THR A 112 9.76 29.18 -27.81
N ALA A 113 9.65 30.43 -28.26
CA ALA A 113 10.68 31.44 -28.06
C ALA A 113 10.92 31.71 -26.55
N ARG A 114 9.84 31.87 -25.77
CA ARG A 114 9.92 32.07 -24.31
C ARG A 114 10.48 30.84 -23.58
N LYS A 115 10.18 29.62 -24.03
CA LYS A 115 10.83 28.38 -23.52
C LYS A 115 12.34 28.40 -23.77
N LYS A 116 12.79 28.70 -24.99
CA LYS A 116 14.23 28.72 -25.35
C LYS A 116 15.01 29.74 -24.51
N ALA A 117 14.51 30.97 -24.38
CA ALA A 117 15.15 32.00 -23.55
C ALA A 117 15.21 31.63 -22.05
N LYS A 118 14.17 30.95 -21.50
CA LYS A 118 14.20 30.44 -20.12
C LYS A 118 15.23 29.30 -19.95
N ALA A 119 15.38 28.44 -20.96
CA ALA A 119 16.38 27.35 -20.95
C ALA A 119 17.82 27.89 -20.98
N GLU A 120 18.12 28.85 -21.87
CA GLU A 120 19.44 29.49 -21.96
C GLU A 120 19.82 30.19 -20.65
N LYS A 121 18.89 30.93 -20.03
CA LYS A 121 19.11 31.57 -18.71
C LYS A 121 19.31 30.53 -17.58
N ARG A 122 18.60 29.40 -17.61
CA ARG A 122 18.81 28.28 -16.67
C ARG A 122 20.17 27.60 -16.87
N ALA A 123 20.63 27.42 -18.10
CA ALA A 123 21.94 26.84 -18.40
C ALA A 123 23.09 27.71 -17.88
N ALA A 124 23.00 29.04 -18.03
CA ALA A 124 23.96 29.97 -17.45
C ALA A 124 23.98 29.91 -15.92
N ALA A 125 22.80 29.87 -15.28
CA ALA A 125 22.70 29.77 -13.82
C ALA A 125 23.27 28.44 -13.26
N ARG A 126 23.06 27.31 -13.95
CA ARG A 126 23.63 26.00 -13.57
C ARG A 126 25.17 26.05 -13.57
N LYS A 127 25.80 26.61 -14.62
CA LYS A 127 27.27 26.75 -14.69
C LYS A 127 27.84 27.60 -13.54
N ALA A 128 27.25 28.76 -13.27
CA ALA A 128 27.69 29.63 -12.18
C ALA A 128 27.55 28.96 -10.79
N MET A 129 26.51 28.13 -10.58
CA MET A 129 26.35 27.35 -9.36
C MET A 129 27.40 26.24 -9.24
N GLU A 130 27.72 25.56 -10.34
CA GLU A 130 28.73 24.50 -10.38
C GLU A 130 30.14 25.02 -10.08
N GLU A 131 30.51 26.15 -10.69
CA GLU A 131 31.76 26.88 -10.40
C GLU A 131 31.85 27.27 -8.91
N LYS A 132 30.76 27.79 -8.32
CA LYS A 132 30.69 28.11 -6.88
C LYS A 132 30.88 26.87 -6.00
N ARG A 133 30.19 25.77 -6.29
CA ARG A 133 30.32 24.50 -5.53
C ARG A 133 31.74 23.93 -5.65
N LEU A 134 32.39 24.07 -6.81
CA LEU A 134 33.79 23.66 -6.99
C LEU A 134 34.76 24.51 -6.16
N ALA A 135 34.55 25.82 -6.10
CA ALA A 135 35.34 26.73 -5.27
C ALA A 135 35.15 26.45 -3.76
N GLU A 136 33.91 26.27 -3.30
CA GLU A 136 33.60 25.90 -1.92
C GLU A 136 34.22 24.55 -1.52
N ARG A 137 34.24 23.56 -2.44
CA ARG A 137 34.89 22.26 -2.21
C ARG A 137 36.40 22.41 -2.02
N LYS A 138 37.08 23.20 -2.87
CA LYS A 138 38.52 23.49 -2.75
C LYS A 138 38.84 24.18 -1.41
N ALA A 139 38.11 25.24 -1.06
CA ALA A 139 38.30 25.96 0.20
C ALA A 139 38.05 25.08 1.45
N ARG A 140 37.11 24.13 1.38
CA ARG A 140 36.89 23.15 2.47
C ARG A 140 38.03 22.14 2.58
N GLU A 141 38.64 21.74 1.48
CA GLU A 141 39.80 20.84 1.46
C GLU A 141 41.07 21.51 1.97
N GLU A 142 41.32 22.77 1.57
CA GLU A 142 42.42 23.60 2.08
C GLU A 142 42.32 23.82 3.59
N LYS A 143 41.12 24.18 4.09
CA LYS A 143 40.87 24.29 5.54
C LYS A 143 41.12 22.97 6.29
N ARG A 144 40.79 21.82 5.68
CA ARG A 144 41.08 20.50 6.27
C ARG A 144 42.59 20.24 6.36
N LYS A 145 43.34 20.53 5.29
CA LYS A 145 44.80 20.40 5.25
C LYS A 145 45.50 21.32 6.27
N ALA A 146 45.05 22.57 6.39
CA ALA A 146 45.57 23.52 7.38
C ALA A 146 45.35 23.04 8.83
N LEU A 147 44.15 22.54 9.15
CA LEU A 147 43.83 21.98 10.47
C LEU A 147 44.63 20.70 10.79
N GLU A 148 44.93 19.89 9.77
CA GLU A 148 45.75 18.68 9.91
C GLU A 148 47.23 19.03 10.14
N GLU A 149 47.77 20.01 9.42
CA GLU A 149 49.09 20.58 9.69
C GLU A 149 49.20 21.21 11.08
N GLU A 150 48.19 21.97 11.51
CA GLU A 150 48.14 22.58 12.85
C GLU A 150 48.23 21.50 13.94
N ARG A 151 47.37 20.48 13.87
CA ARG A 151 47.40 19.31 14.77
C ARG A 151 48.71 18.54 14.70
N ALA A 152 49.37 18.49 13.54
CA ALA A 152 50.70 17.89 13.40
C ALA A 152 51.78 18.75 14.11
N ARG A 153 51.73 20.07 13.98
CA ARG A 153 52.62 21.03 14.67
C ARG A 153 52.42 20.99 16.18
N GLU A 154 51.19 20.92 16.68
CA GLU A 154 50.89 20.70 18.11
C GLU A 154 51.49 19.39 18.62
N ARG A 155 51.26 18.27 17.91
CA ARG A 155 51.81 16.96 18.25
C ARG A 155 53.35 16.97 18.24
N ALA A 156 53.97 17.69 17.31
CA ALA A 156 55.42 17.89 17.27
C ALA A 156 55.91 18.74 18.45
N HIS A 157 55.23 19.84 18.78
CA HIS A 157 55.57 20.71 19.90
C HIS A 157 55.41 19.99 21.26
N ALA A 158 54.36 19.19 21.43
CA ALA A 158 54.18 18.34 22.62
C ALA A 158 55.27 17.27 22.76
N LYS A 159 55.70 16.64 21.65
CA LYS A 159 56.85 15.71 21.63
C LYS A 159 58.16 16.45 21.96
N ALA A 160 58.37 17.64 21.40
CA ALA A 160 59.55 18.47 21.66
C ALA A 160 59.62 18.94 23.12
N LYS A 161 58.50 19.38 23.71
CA LYS A 161 58.40 19.74 25.13
C LYS A 161 58.75 18.55 26.04
N LYS A 162 58.15 17.38 25.81
CA LYS A 162 58.50 16.14 26.54
C LYS A 162 59.96 15.73 26.36
N SER A 163 60.56 15.98 25.19
CA SER A 163 62.00 15.76 24.95
C SER A 163 62.87 16.75 25.73
N GLN A 164 62.54 18.04 25.71
CA GLN A 164 63.25 19.06 26.51
C GLN A 164 63.11 18.84 28.01
N GLU A 165 61.96 18.39 28.50
CA GLU A 165 61.74 18.02 29.91
C GLU A 165 62.63 16.83 30.29
N LYS A 166 62.69 15.78 29.46
CA LYS A 166 63.64 14.66 29.64
C LYS A 166 65.10 15.15 29.62
N GLN A 167 65.49 16.02 28.69
CA GLN A 167 66.85 16.56 28.64
C GLN A 167 67.17 17.49 29.82
N ARG A 168 66.21 18.26 30.32
CA ARG A 168 66.34 19.09 31.53
C ARG A 168 66.47 18.22 32.78
N ALA A 169 65.73 17.12 32.88
CA ALA A 169 65.90 16.11 33.94
C ALA A 169 67.27 15.41 33.85
N GLN A 170 67.72 15.05 32.65
CA GLN A 170 69.05 14.46 32.40
C GLN A 170 70.18 15.44 32.78
N LYS A 171 70.03 16.74 32.42
CA LYS A 171 70.98 17.79 32.80
C LYS A 171 70.95 18.09 34.29
N LYS A 172 69.80 18.06 34.97
CA LYS A 172 69.72 18.11 36.45
C LYS A 172 70.50 16.96 37.06
N LYS A 173 70.21 15.71 36.68
CA LYS A 173 70.94 14.51 37.15
C LYS A 173 72.45 14.56 36.88
N ASN A 174 72.89 15.14 35.76
CA ASN A 174 74.32 15.33 35.48
C ASN A 174 74.96 16.54 36.20
N THR A 175 74.16 17.51 36.65
CA THR A 175 74.63 18.66 37.46
C THR A 175 74.67 18.29 38.95
N GLU A 176 73.69 17.51 39.41
CA GLU A 176 73.70 16.80 40.69
C GLU A 176 74.96 15.93 40.76
N LYS A 177 75.17 14.99 39.82
CA LYS A 177 76.41 14.18 39.74
C LYS A 177 77.71 14.97 39.67
N LYS A 178 77.71 16.23 39.19
CA LYS A 178 78.90 17.10 39.24
C LYS A 178 79.09 17.74 40.60
N LYS A 179 78.02 18.17 41.28
CA LYS A 179 78.08 18.62 42.68
C LYS A 179 78.50 17.48 43.61
N ASP A 180 77.93 16.29 43.42
CA ASP A 180 78.32 15.07 44.13
C ASP A 180 79.82 14.74 43.93
N GLY A 181 80.37 15.08 42.76
CA GLY A 181 81.78 14.93 42.42
C GLY A 181 82.74 15.87 43.17
N GLU A 182 82.28 17.04 43.62
CA GLU A 182 83.06 17.97 44.45
C GLU A 182 82.75 17.81 45.95
N SER A 183 81.49 17.50 46.32
CA SER A 183 81.07 17.38 47.72
C SER A 183 81.43 16.04 48.39
N HIS A 184 81.89 15.02 47.64
CA HIS A 184 82.34 13.75 48.23
C HIS A 184 83.85 13.60 48.44
N LYS A 185 84.50 14.69 48.85
CA LYS A 185 85.52 14.54 49.92
C LYS A 185 84.80 14.23 51.26
N ARG A 186 84.39 12.95 51.40
CA ARG A 186 83.79 12.21 52.55
C ARG A 186 82.31 11.82 52.40
N ARG A 187 82.10 10.49 52.45
CA ARG A 187 81.08 9.69 53.20
C ARG A 187 79.61 10.16 53.24
N GLY A 188 78.69 9.26 52.87
CA GLY A 188 77.26 9.33 53.26
C GLY A 188 76.39 8.40 52.42
N LYS A 189 75.59 7.52 53.04
CA LYS A 189 74.75 6.52 52.37
C LYS A 189 73.26 6.96 52.39
N ASP A 190 72.39 6.22 51.70
CA ASP A 190 70.95 6.07 51.98
C ASP A 190 69.88 7.04 51.38
N TYR A 191 70.16 7.83 50.33
CA TYR A 191 69.10 8.59 49.61
C TYR A 191 68.56 7.95 48.30
N GLY A 192 69.24 6.94 47.74
CA GLY A 192 68.96 6.46 46.38
C GLY A 192 67.69 5.60 46.20
N GLY A 193 67.29 4.84 47.22
CA GLY A 193 66.21 3.85 47.10
C GLY A 193 64.82 4.46 46.92
N TRP A 194 64.51 5.54 47.66
CA TRP A 194 63.20 6.18 47.63
C TRP A 194 62.87 6.77 46.25
N LEU A 195 63.84 7.41 45.58
CA LEU A 195 63.63 8.00 44.26
C LEU A 195 63.35 6.93 43.19
N ALA A 196 63.92 5.73 43.32
CA ALA A 196 63.61 4.61 42.45
C ALA A 196 62.18 4.08 42.69
N ALA A 197 61.78 3.92 43.95
CA ALA A 197 60.45 3.46 44.34
C ALA A 197 59.33 4.40 43.87
N VAL A 198 59.53 5.73 43.95
CA VAL A 198 58.55 6.71 43.44
C VAL A 198 58.40 6.62 41.92
N ILE A 199 59.48 6.37 41.17
CA ILE A 199 59.43 6.24 39.71
C ILE A 199 58.72 4.93 39.30
N THR A 200 59.04 3.80 39.94
CA THR A 200 58.38 2.53 39.64
C THR A 200 56.89 2.58 39.99
N LEU A 201 56.53 3.10 41.15
CA LEU A 201 55.13 3.32 41.56
C LEU A 201 54.38 4.21 40.55
N GLY A 202 54.99 5.30 40.09
CA GLY A 202 54.41 6.18 39.06
C GLY A 202 54.20 5.49 37.71
N THR A 203 55.08 4.57 37.31
CA THR A 203 54.86 3.77 36.09
C THR A 203 53.79 2.68 36.26
N VAL A 204 53.72 2.03 37.44
CA VAL A 204 52.74 0.97 37.74
C VAL A 204 51.33 1.54 37.87
N THR A 205 51.16 2.68 38.56
CA THR A 205 49.86 3.36 38.68
C THR A 205 49.34 3.87 37.33
N LEU A 206 50.21 4.40 36.48
CA LEU A 206 49.82 4.81 35.12
C LEU A 206 49.41 3.60 34.27
N ALA A 207 50.18 2.50 34.31
CA ALA A 207 49.85 1.26 33.61
C ALA A 207 48.51 0.67 34.07
N LEU A 208 48.27 0.60 35.39
CA LEU A 208 46.99 0.19 35.97
C LEU A 208 45.84 1.11 35.54
N THR A 209 46.06 2.43 35.51
CA THR A 209 45.03 3.38 35.07
C THR A 209 44.66 3.17 33.59
N THR A 210 45.64 2.90 32.72
CA THR A 210 45.35 2.52 31.33
C THR A 210 44.66 1.17 31.21
N ALA A 211 45.03 0.16 32.02
CA ALA A 211 44.38 -1.14 32.00
C ALA A 211 42.91 -1.05 32.46
N VAL A 212 42.64 -0.31 33.54
CA VAL A 212 41.28 -0.07 34.06
C VAL A 212 40.44 0.75 33.08
N THR A 213 41.00 1.78 32.44
CA THR A 213 40.24 2.58 31.46
C THR A 213 39.98 1.85 30.15
N VAL A 214 40.93 1.04 29.64
CA VAL A 214 40.67 0.16 28.49
C VAL A 214 39.63 -0.90 28.86
N GLY A 215 39.79 -1.57 30.00
CA GLY A 215 38.82 -2.56 30.49
C GLY A 215 37.42 -1.99 30.69
N ALA A 216 37.29 -0.75 31.18
CA ALA A 216 36.00 -0.06 31.30
C ALA A 216 35.39 0.31 29.95
N ILE A 217 36.20 0.72 28.96
CA ILE A 217 35.72 0.97 27.58
C ILE A 217 35.30 -0.33 26.90
N GLU A 218 36.02 -1.43 27.13
CA GLU A 218 35.71 -2.76 26.59
C GLU A 218 34.42 -3.31 27.24
N MET A 219 34.30 -3.21 28.57
CA MET A 219 33.09 -3.57 29.32
C MET A 219 31.88 -2.75 28.87
N ASN A 220 32.02 -1.44 28.66
CA ASN A 220 30.92 -0.63 28.13
C ASN A 220 30.49 -1.10 26.74
N LYS A 221 31.43 -1.33 25.81
CA LYS A 221 31.09 -1.86 24.47
C LYS A 221 30.44 -3.25 24.53
N MET A 222 30.90 -4.13 25.41
CA MET A 222 30.29 -5.45 25.62
C MET A 222 28.88 -5.32 26.19
N ASN A 223 28.68 -4.39 27.13
CA ASN A 223 27.36 -4.05 27.67
C ASN A 223 26.46 -3.50 26.57
N ASP A 224 26.90 -2.53 25.77
CA ASP A 224 26.13 -1.92 24.67
C ASP A 224 25.74 -2.95 23.59
N ALA A 225 26.65 -3.88 23.26
CA ALA A 225 26.38 -4.98 22.36
C ALA A 225 25.33 -5.96 22.94
N ALA A 226 25.43 -6.30 24.23
CA ALA A 226 24.44 -7.11 24.93
C ALA A 226 23.08 -6.40 25.02
N MET A 227 23.05 -5.09 25.33
CA MET A 227 21.82 -4.27 25.32
C MET A 227 21.12 -4.33 23.95
N THR A 228 21.91 -4.29 22.87
CA THR A 228 21.39 -4.36 21.50
C THR A 228 20.82 -5.75 21.19
N GLY A 229 21.52 -6.81 21.60
CA GLY A 229 21.04 -8.19 21.46
C GLY A 229 19.74 -8.45 22.23
N TYR A 230 19.70 -8.11 23.52
CA TYR A 230 18.49 -8.29 24.33
C TYR A 230 17.30 -7.48 23.77
N ARG A 231 17.53 -6.27 23.27
CA ARG A 231 16.46 -5.49 22.59
C ARG A 231 15.91 -6.20 21.35
N ALA A 232 16.78 -6.76 20.50
CA ALA A 232 16.35 -7.52 19.33
C ALA A 232 15.47 -8.71 19.75
N THR A 233 15.93 -9.53 20.70
CA THR A 233 15.18 -10.66 21.24
C THR A 233 13.87 -10.25 21.93
N THR A 234 13.80 -9.07 22.58
CA THR A 234 12.53 -8.56 23.12
C THR A 234 11.54 -8.20 22.02
N TYR A 235 11.96 -7.53 20.94
CA TYR A 235 11.06 -7.22 19.84
C TYR A 235 10.62 -8.48 19.07
N GLU A 236 11.55 -9.40 18.82
CA GLU A 236 11.29 -10.73 18.22
C GLU A 236 10.26 -11.52 19.06
N PHE A 237 10.44 -11.58 20.38
CA PHE A 237 9.48 -12.21 21.29
C PHE A 237 8.10 -11.53 21.26
N VAL A 238 8.04 -10.20 21.27
CA VAL A 238 6.75 -9.47 21.20
C VAL A 238 6.03 -9.76 19.88
N GLU A 239 6.75 -9.71 18.75
CA GLU A 239 6.20 -10.05 17.43
C GLU A 239 5.65 -11.49 17.40
N ILE A 240 6.37 -12.46 17.95
CA ILE A 240 5.88 -13.85 18.05
C ILE A 240 4.62 -13.93 18.93
N MET A 241 4.57 -13.23 20.06
CA MET A 241 3.41 -13.23 20.95
C MET A 241 2.19 -12.51 20.36
N GLU A 242 2.37 -11.47 19.54
CA GLU A 242 1.30 -10.87 18.75
C GLU A 242 0.73 -11.86 17.72
N ASN A 243 1.60 -12.61 17.02
CA ASN A 243 1.16 -13.66 16.10
C ASN A 243 0.37 -14.77 16.83
N VAL A 244 0.74 -15.14 18.06
CA VAL A 244 -0.01 -16.10 18.89
C VAL A 244 -1.40 -15.58 19.25
N ASP A 245 -1.54 -14.29 19.59
CA ASP A 245 -2.84 -13.65 19.85
C ASP A 245 -3.72 -13.65 18.57
N GLU A 246 -3.14 -13.35 17.41
CA GLU A 246 -3.86 -13.40 16.12
C GLU A 246 -4.29 -14.82 15.73
N ASP A 247 -3.43 -15.83 15.88
CA ASP A 247 -3.79 -17.20 15.51
C ASP A 247 -4.76 -17.85 16.52
N LEU A 248 -4.66 -17.51 17.80
CA LEU A 248 -5.69 -17.89 18.77
C LEU A 248 -7.04 -17.25 18.42
N ASP A 249 -7.06 -15.98 18.00
CA ASP A 249 -8.29 -15.33 17.53
C ASP A 249 -8.91 -16.06 16.34
N ARG A 250 -8.10 -16.37 15.31
CA ARG A 250 -8.53 -17.13 14.13
C ARG A 250 -9.03 -18.54 14.48
N ALA A 251 -8.38 -19.21 15.44
CA ALA A 251 -8.73 -20.58 15.85
C ALA A 251 -10.15 -20.67 16.43
N ARG A 252 -10.60 -19.67 17.21
CA ARG A 252 -11.95 -19.63 17.83
C ARG A 252 -13.12 -19.59 16.85
N VAL A 253 -12.86 -19.24 15.59
CA VAL A 253 -13.88 -19.00 14.55
C VAL A 253 -13.67 -19.84 13.28
N SER A 254 -12.67 -20.74 13.26
CA SER A 254 -12.39 -21.66 12.15
C SER A 254 -13.20 -22.95 12.28
N ASN A 255 -13.81 -23.41 11.17
CA ASN A 255 -14.63 -24.63 11.13
C ASN A 255 -14.10 -25.72 10.18
N SER A 256 -13.12 -25.39 9.34
CA SER A 256 -12.50 -26.35 8.41
C SER A 256 -11.35 -27.11 9.07
N PRO A 257 -11.36 -28.46 9.10
CA PRO A 257 -10.25 -29.25 9.64
C PRO A 257 -8.89 -28.92 9.00
N ALA A 258 -8.86 -28.49 7.73
CA ALA A 258 -7.63 -28.10 7.04
C ALA A 258 -7.08 -26.75 7.53
N GLN A 259 -7.96 -25.77 7.78
CA GLN A 259 -7.56 -24.43 8.25
C GLN A 259 -7.30 -24.42 9.75
N GLN A 260 -8.08 -25.16 10.54
CA GLN A 260 -7.79 -25.48 11.95
C GLN A 260 -6.42 -26.16 12.07
N SER A 261 -6.12 -27.19 11.26
CA SER A 261 -4.80 -27.85 11.29
C SER A 261 -3.66 -26.90 10.94
N ARG A 262 -3.89 -25.91 10.08
CA ARG A 262 -2.90 -24.89 9.77
C ARG A 262 -2.66 -23.96 10.97
N ILE A 263 -3.71 -23.30 11.45
CA ILE A 263 -3.63 -22.33 12.56
C ILE A 263 -2.99 -22.97 13.80
N LEU A 264 -3.37 -24.21 14.15
CA LEU A 264 -2.80 -24.93 15.28
C LEU A 264 -1.33 -25.35 15.04
N THR A 265 -0.90 -25.54 13.79
CA THR A 265 0.52 -25.75 13.46
C THR A 265 1.30 -24.45 13.62
N ASP A 266 0.74 -23.35 13.12
CA ASP A 266 1.34 -22.01 13.22
C ASP A 266 1.51 -21.62 14.71
N LEU A 267 0.48 -21.82 15.55
CA LEU A 267 0.53 -21.66 17.02
C LEU A 267 1.59 -22.54 17.70
N LEU A 268 1.68 -23.82 17.32
CA LEU A 268 2.64 -24.77 17.90
C LEU A 268 4.09 -24.36 17.58
N VAL A 269 4.35 -23.82 16.39
CA VAL A 269 5.67 -23.30 16.00
C VAL A 269 5.96 -21.99 16.72
N GLN A 270 5.05 -21.01 16.68
CA GLN A 270 5.20 -19.72 17.34
C GLN A 270 5.45 -19.87 18.84
N SER A 271 4.68 -20.70 19.53
CA SER A 271 4.87 -20.96 20.97
C SER A 271 6.25 -21.55 21.28
N ARG A 272 6.75 -22.47 20.43
CA ARG A 272 8.11 -23.04 20.59
C ARG A 272 9.22 -22.02 20.29
N LEU A 273 8.97 -21.03 19.45
CA LEU A 273 9.89 -19.89 19.24
C LEU A 273 9.84 -18.92 20.43
N ALA A 274 8.65 -18.54 20.90
CA ALA A 274 8.46 -17.67 22.06
C ALA A 274 9.16 -18.23 23.32
N ALA A 275 9.03 -19.53 23.59
CA ALA A 275 9.77 -20.19 24.67
C ALA A 275 11.30 -20.05 24.49
N ALA A 276 11.80 -20.29 23.28
CA ALA A 276 13.23 -20.21 22.96
C ALA A 276 13.78 -18.77 22.99
N ASP A 277 12.96 -17.73 22.84
CA ASP A 277 13.34 -16.33 23.01
C ASP A 277 13.23 -15.86 24.47
N LEU A 278 12.24 -16.34 25.22
CA LEU A 278 12.13 -16.13 26.65
C LEU A 278 13.33 -16.72 27.40
N GLU A 279 13.81 -17.91 27.02
CA GLU A 279 15.07 -18.52 27.52
C GLU A 279 16.32 -17.65 27.30
N LYS A 280 16.32 -16.76 26.30
CA LYS A 280 17.44 -15.83 26.00
C LYS A 280 17.33 -14.51 26.78
N MET A 281 16.18 -14.21 27.38
CA MET A 281 15.99 -12.97 28.14
C MET A 281 16.68 -13.02 29.51
N PRO A 282 17.21 -11.89 30.02
CA PRO A 282 17.77 -11.79 31.37
C PRO A 282 16.66 -11.59 32.41
N VAL A 283 15.68 -12.49 32.43
CA VAL A 283 14.59 -12.58 33.42
C VAL A 283 15.05 -13.28 34.70
N SER A 284 14.26 -13.15 35.77
CA SER A 284 14.38 -14.03 36.94
C SER A 284 13.60 -15.33 36.69
N ALA A 285 14.15 -16.47 37.12
CA ALA A 285 13.54 -17.80 37.04
C ALA A 285 12.35 -18.01 38.01
N GLU A 286 11.65 -16.93 38.30
CA GLU A 286 10.48 -16.79 39.18
C GLU A 286 9.43 -15.89 38.51
N SER A 287 9.87 -14.82 37.84
CA SER A 287 9.02 -13.98 37.00
C SER A 287 8.57 -14.68 35.71
N ASP A 288 9.41 -15.54 35.12
CA ASP A 288 9.19 -16.17 33.81
C ASP A 288 8.10 -17.27 33.81
N ARG A 289 7.94 -17.99 34.93
CA ARG A 289 7.16 -19.23 35.04
C ARG A 289 5.74 -19.14 34.46
N ASN A 290 5.02 -18.04 34.70
CA ASN A 290 3.63 -17.89 34.24
C ASN A 290 3.55 -17.69 32.72
N LEU A 291 4.50 -16.96 32.15
CA LEU A 291 4.62 -16.73 30.70
C LEU A 291 5.07 -18.01 29.99
N THR A 292 6.05 -18.72 30.55
CA THR A 292 6.48 -20.05 30.11
C THR A 292 5.34 -21.07 30.18
N SER A 293 4.56 -21.08 31.26
CA SER A 293 3.39 -21.96 31.43
C SER A 293 2.30 -21.65 30.40
N TYR A 294 1.97 -20.38 30.16
CA TYR A 294 1.03 -19.99 29.10
C TYR A 294 1.48 -20.45 27.71
N ILE A 295 2.73 -20.17 27.34
CA ILE A 295 3.31 -20.57 26.05
C ILE A 295 3.30 -22.10 25.89
N ASN A 296 3.69 -22.84 26.94
CA ASN A 296 3.64 -24.29 26.95
C ASN A 296 2.19 -24.84 26.87
N HIS A 297 1.21 -24.14 27.46
CA HIS A 297 -0.19 -24.53 27.39
C HIS A 297 -0.78 -24.30 25.98
N VAL A 298 -0.47 -23.18 25.32
CA VAL A 298 -0.82 -22.96 23.91
C VAL A 298 -0.22 -24.06 23.02
N ALA A 299 1.05 -24.39 23.22
CA ALA A 299 1.71 -25.47 22.48
C ALA A 299 1.04 -26.85 22.73
N ALA A 300 0.82 -27.23 23.99
CA ALA A 300 0.26 -28.53 24.35
C ALA A 300 -1.19 -28.71 23.89
N GLU A 301 -2.02 -27.67 24.01
CA GLU A 301 -3.40 -27.68 23.51
C GLU A 301 -3.42 -27.75 21.98
N SER A 302 -2.55 -26.99 21.30
CA SER A 302 -2.41 -27.05 19.85
C SER A 302 -1.98 -28.44 19.37
N GLU A 303 -1.01 -29.08 20.03
CA GLU A 303 -0.57 -30.44 19.70
C GLU A 303 -1.66 -31.49 19.96
N ARG A 304 -2.47 -31.35 21.02
CA ARG A 304 -3.65 -32.22 21.26
C ARG A 304 -4.71 -32.06 20.18
N MET A 305 -5.02 -30.81 19.78
CA MET A 305 -6.03 -30.52 18.77
C MET A 305 -5.58 -30.98 17.37
N LEU A 306 -4.29 -30.80 17.03
CA LEU A 306 -3.67 -31.37 15.82
C LEU A 306 -3.75 -32.90 15.80
N ALA A 307 -3.53 -33.57 16.94
CA ALA A 307 -3.63 -35.02 17.02
C ALA A 307 -5.05 -35.53 16.70
N LYS A 308 -6.10 -34.86 17.19
CA LYS A 308 -7.50 -35.13 16.83
C LYS A 308 -7.75 -34.96 15.34
N LEU A 309 -7.40 -33.80 14.79
CA LEU A 309 -7.63 -33.47 13.37
C LEU A 309 -6.91 -34.45 12.43
N ARG A 310 -5.69 -34.87 12.78
CA ARG A 310 -4.92 -35.90 12.05
C ARG A 310 -5.57 -37.29 12.07
N ASN A 311 -6.34 -37.61 13.10
CA ASN A 311 -7.11 -38.86 13.18
C ASN A 311 -8.42 -38.80 12.35
N GLY A 312 -8.79 -37.63 11.80
CA GLY A 312 -10.08 -37.39 11.16
C GLY A 312 -11.21 -37.04 12.14
N GLU A 313 -10.88 -36.76 13.41
CA GLU A 313 -11.82 -36.23 14.41
C GLU A 313 -12.01 -34.71 14.18
N THR A 314 -13.16 -34.16 14.59
CA THR A 314 -13.39 -32.71 14.64
C THR A 314 -13.07 -32.15 16.02
N LEU A 315 -12.71 -30.86 16.09
CA LEU A 315 -12.64 -30.15 17.39
C LEU A 315 -14.02 -30.15 18.06
N THR A 316 -14.04 -30.24 19.40
CA THR A 316 -15.28 -30.24 20.18
C THR A 316 -15.55 -28.87 20.79
N GLN A 317 -16.75 -28.66 21.33
CA GLN A 317 -17.08 -27.46 22.12
C GLN A 317 -16.07 -27.21 23.26
N GLN A 318 -15.51 -28.27 23.86
CA GLN A 318 -14.50 -28.14 24.91
C GLN A 318 -13.15 -27.65 24.36
N ASP A 319 -12.75 -28.06 23.15
CA ASP A 319 -11.56 -27.51 22.49
C ASP A 319 -11.76 -26.02 22.18
N GLY A 320 -12.94 -25.63 21.69
CA GLY A 320 -13.31 -24.23 21.46
C GLY A 320 -13.34 -23.38 22.75
N GLU A 321 -13.85 -23.93 23.85
CA GLU A 321 -13.76 -23.29 25.17
C GLU A 321 -12.32 -23.09 25.65
N THR A 322 -11.40 -24.02 25.34
CA THR A 322 -9.98 -23.81 25.66
C THR A 322 -9.35 -22.75 24.77
N LEU A 323 -9.64 -22.73 23.47
CA LEU A 323 -9.18 -21.64 22.58
C LEU A 323 -9.66 -20.26 23.05
N GLN A 324 -10.91 -20.15 23.53
CA GLN A 324 -11.42 -18.90 24.14
C GLN A 324 -10.64 -18.52 25.41
N LYS A 325 -10.26 -19.48 26.27
CA LYS A 325 -9.48 -19.23 27.50
C LYS A 325 -8.03 -18.83 27.18
N LEU A 326 -7.39 -19.52 26.24
CA LEU A 326 -6.03 -19.21 25.76
C LEU A 326 -5.96 -17.81 25.14
N TYR A 327 -6.98 -17.43 24.36
CA TYR A 327 -7.10 -16.09 23.75
C TYR A 327 -7.33 -14.98 24.79
N ALA A 328 -8.18 -15.23 25.80
CA ALA A 328 -8.38 -14.28 26.89
C ALA A 328 -7.08 -14.02 27.66
N MET A 329 -6.30 -15.08 27.96
CA MET A 329 -4.97 -14.96 28.55
C MET A 329 -3.99 -14.23 27.61
N GLY A 330 -4.03 -14.51 26.31
CA GLY A 330 -3.20 -13.87 25.28
C GLY A 330 -3.36 -12.35 25.27
N LYS A 331 -4.60 -11.85 25.36
CA LYS A 331 -4.89 -10.42 25.50
C LYS A 331 -4.33 -9.79 26.77
N GLU A 332 -4.34 -10.50 27.90
CA GLU A 332 -3.72 -10.01 29.14
C GLU A 332 -2.19 -9.95 29.02
N VAL A 333 -1.57 -10.99 28.45
CA VAL A 333 -0.14 -11.03 28.15
C VAL A 333 0.27 -9.94 27.14
N ARG A 334 -0.53 -9.68 26.10
CA ARG A 334 -0.29 -8.62 25.12
C ARG A 334 -0.34 -7.24 25.76
N GLY A 335 -1.38 -6.92 26.54
CA GLY A 335 -1.44 -5.64 27.26
C GLY A 335 -0.29 -5.42 28.24
N VAL A 336 0.20 -6.52 28.84
CA VAL A 336 1.44 -6.55 29.63
C VAL A 336 2.68 -6.20 28.77
N LEU A 337 2.85 -6.83 27.61
CA LEU A 337 3.98 -6.59 26.70
C LEU A 337 3.96 -5.19 26.05
N ASP A 338 2.81 -4.71 25.60
CA ASP A 338 2.62 -3.36 25.06
C ASP A 338 3.07 -2.30 26.09
N SER A 339 2.68 -2.50 27.35
CA SER A 339 3.07 -1.62 28.47
C SER A 339 4.57 -1.64 28.73
N PHE A 340 5.25 -2.77 28.48
CA PHE A 340 6.70 -2.89 28.64
C PHE A 340 7.44 -2.19 27.51
N VAL A 341 7.06 -2.43 26.24
CA VAL A 341 7.65 -1.77 25.06
C VAL A 341 7.53 -0.26 25.16
N ALA A 342 6.34 0.25 25.51
CA ALA A 342 6.10 1.68 25.69
C ALA A 342 6.95 2.34 26.79
N ASN A 343 7.50 1.56 27.72
CA ASN A 343 8.33 2.02 28.84
C ASN A 343 9.84 1.70 28.68
N MET A 344 10.28 1.20 27.52
CA MET A 344 11.64 0.65 27.33
C MET A 344 12.76 1.70 27.11
N ALA A 345 12.92 2.63 28.07
CA ALA A 345 14.03 3.57 28.08
C ALA A 345 15.40 2.88 28.22
N ASP A 346 16.46 3.50 27.66
CA ASP A 346 17.84 3.00 27.74
C ASP A 346 18.30 2.73 29.18
N GLU A 347 17.88 3.59 30.12
CA GLU A 347 18.24 3.50 31.53
C GLU A 347 17.48 2.38 32.26
N ASP A 348 16.20 2.15 31.93
CA ASP A 348 15.41 1.03 32.47
C ASP A 348 15.97 -0.32 31.98
N MET A 349 16.30 -0.44 30.69
CA MET A 349 16.95 -1.64 30.15
C MET A 349 18.32 -1.88 30.78
N MET A 350 19.12 -0.83 31.02
CA MET A 350 20.39 -0.98 31.75
C MET A 350 20.22 -1.41 33.20
N GLN A 351 19.11 -1.07 33.88
CA GLN A 351 18.84 -1.60 35.21
C GLN A 351 18.37 -3.06 35.18
N TYR A 352 17.50 -3.42 34.22
CA TYR A 352 17.05 -4.78 33.97
C TYR A 352 18.23 -5.74 33.78
N VAL A 353 19.11 -5.47 32.80
CA VAL A 353 20.28 -6.32 32.49
C VAL A 353 21.30 -6.41 33.64
N LYS A 354 21.40 -5.38 34.51
CA LYS A 354 22.37 -5.35 35.62
C LYS A 354 21.86 -5.92 36.94
N LYS A 355 20.56 -6.22 37.07
CA LYS A 355 19.96 -6.66 38.35
C LYS A 355 18.98 -7.82 38.24
N GLY A 356 18.44 -8.15 37.05
CA GLY A 356 17.26 -9.02 36.89
C GLY A 356 15.96 -8.41 37.46
N ALA A 357 16.06 -7.21 38.06
CA ALA A 357 14.98 -6.50 38.75
C ALA A 357 14.83 -5.11 38.12
N GLY A 358 13.89 -5.01 37.19
CA GLY A 358 13.42 -3.78 36.56
C GLY A 358 11.91 -3.84 36.36
N LYS A 359 11.31 -2.83 35.72
CA LYS A 359 9.84 -2.75 35.53
C LYS A 359 9.23 -4.01 34.93
N PHE A 360 9.96 -4.72 34.07
CA PHE A 360 9.53 -5.99 33.47
C PHE A 360 9.18 -7.07 34.51
N ALA A 361 9.94 -7.20 35.60
CA ALA A 361 9.64 -8.16 36.66
C ALA A 361 8.29 -7.84 37.33
N GLY A 362 8.07 -6.59 37.73
CA GLY A 362 6.80 -6.12 38.28
C GLY A 362 5.62 -6.14 37.30
N VAL A 363 5.90 -6.17 35.99
CA VAL A 363 4.90 -6.34 34.93
C VAL A 363 4.53 -7.83 34.77
N LEU A 364 5.48 -8.75 34.90
CA LEU A 364 5.22 -10.20 34.94
C LEU A 364 4.60 -10.66 36.29
N GLU A 365 4.91 -9.99 37.40
CA GLU A 365 4.24 -10.18 38.71
C GLU A 365 2.71 -9.92 38.62
N ASN A 366 2.24 -9.06 37.71
CA ASN A 366 0.80 -8.85 37.54
C ASN A 366 0.07 -10.04 36.88
N LEU A 367 0.78 -10.98 36.24
CA LEU A 367 0.22 -12.22 35.69
C LEU A 367 0.07 -13.34 36.75
N GLU A 368 0.50 -13.13 38.00
CA GLU A 368 0.50 -14.13 39.09
C GLU A 368 -0.90 -14.68 39.48
N LYS A 369 -1.98 -14.14 38.91
CA LYS A 369 -3.38 -14.51 39.26
C LYS A 369 -3.97 -15.68 38.48
N LEU A 370 -3.27 -16.21 37.47
CA LEU A 370 -3.78 -17.29 36.61
C LEU A 370 -2.88 -18.52 36.68
N THR A 371 -3.30 -19.51 37.46
CA THR A 371 -2.57 -20.76 37.69
C THR A 371 -3.14 -21.94 36.88
N LEU A 372 -2.27 -22.61 36.14
CA LEU A 372 -2.49 -23.93 35.52
C LEU A 372 -1.22 -24.77 35.69
N GLU A 373 -1.38 -26.09 35.89
CA GLU A 373 -0.30 -26.99 36.31
C GLU A 373 0.55 -27.52 35.13
N GLU A 374 1.86 -27.66 35.36
CA GLU A 374 2.85 -28.05 34.34
C GLU A 374 2.90 -29.57 34.06
N ASN A 375 3.38 -29.96 32.88
CA ASN A 375 4.21 -31.16 32.65
C ASN A 375 5.10 -30.96 31.38
N ASN A 376 6.18 -31.73 31.26
CA ASN A 376 7.41 -31.34 30.51
C ASN A 376 7.70 -32.23 29.25
N PRO A 377 8.81 -32.10 28.48
CA PRO A 377 8.79 -31.58 27.10
C PRO A 377 9.34 -32.54 26.01
N LEU A 378 9.37 -32.13 24.72
CA LEU A 378 10.33 -32.62 23.70
C LEU A 378 10.41 -31.72 22.42
N GLN A 379 11.32 -32.05 21.48
CA GLN A 379 12.00 -31.07 20.60
C GLN A 379 11.67 -31.14 19.08
N GLY A 380 11.52 -29.94 18.47
CA GLY A 380 12.35 -29.46 17.34
C GLY A 380 12.16 -29.95 15.88
N ALA A 381 12.04 -28.99 14.95
CA ALA A 381 12.31 -29.12 13.51
C ALA A 381 12.71 -27.75 12.90
N LYS A 382 13.16 -27.70 11.63
CA LYS A 382 13.50 -26.46 10.88
C LYS A 382 13.02 -26.53 9.43
N ASP A 383 12.61 -25.39 8.89
CA ASP A 383 12.21 -25.22 7.49
C ASP A 383 13.38 -24.92 6.52
N GLN A 384 13.08 -24.99 5.22
CA GLN A 384 13.97 -24.61 4.12
C GLN A 384 13.27 -23.62 3.17
N GLU A 385 13.91 -22.50 2.89
CA GLU A 385 13.46 -21.59 1.82
C GLU A 385 13.80 -22.13 0.43
N SER A 386 12.92 -21.85 -0.54
CA SER A 386 13.12 -22.17 -1.96
C SER A 386 13.58 -20.94 -2.76
N LYS A 387 14.41 -21.16 -3.78
CA LYS A 387 14.97 -20.07 -4.61
C LYS A 387 14.12 -19.77 -5.83
N VAL A 388 13.99 -18.48 -6.14
CA VAL A 388 13.37 -17.96 -7.39
C VAL A 388 14.44 -17.75 -8.48
N ALA A 389 14.06 -17.91 -9.74
CA ALA A 389 14.93 -17.76 -10.92
C ALA A 389 14.93 -16.31 -11.49
N PRO A 390 15.91 -15.94 -12.35
CA PRO A 390 16.02 -14.56 -12.88
C PRO A 390 15.00 -14.22 -13.96
N ALA A 391 14.78 -12.92 -14.19
CA ALA A 391 13.89 -12.40 -15.23
C ALA A 391 14.57 -12.32 -16.62
N GLU A 392 13.76 -12.40 -17.68
CA GLU A 392 14.16 -12.23 -19.09
C GLU A 392 14.13 -10.75 -19.53
N GLU A 393 14.63 -10.46 -20.74
CA GLU A 393 14.77 -9.10 -21.29
C GLU A 393 13.41 -8.42 -21.57
N MET A 394 12.90 -7.69 -20.58
CA MET A 394 11.68 -6.88 -20.72
C MET A 394 11.87 -5.71 -21.69
N LYS A 395 10.85 -5.46 -22.52
CA LYS A 395 10.80 -4.26 -23.36
C LYS A 395 10.76 -3.01 -22.49
N LYS A 396 11.51 -1.98 -22.90
CA LYS A 396 11.69 -0.75 -22.15
C LYS A 396 11.25 0.49 -22.94
N ILE A 397 10.53 1.39 -22.29
CA ILE A 397 10.43 2.80 -22.69
C ILE A 397 11.77 3.49 -22.42
N ASP A 398 11.89 4.76 -22.84
CA ASP A 398 13.06 5.58 -22.51
C ASP A 398 12.76 6.43 -21.25
N ALA A 399 13.79 6.76 -20.47
CA ALA A 399 13.65 7.55 -19.25
C ALA A 399 12.98 8.92 -19.51
N SER A 400 13.25 9.54 -20.66
CA SER A 400 12.60 10.80 -21.05
C SER A 400 11.08 10.64 -21.28
N LYS A 401 10.58 9.43 -21.57
CA LYS A 401 9.14 9.15 -21.67
C LYS A 401 8.49 9.03 -20.30
N ALA A 402 9.18 8.46 -19.31
CA ALA A 402 8.69 8.42 -17.93
C ALA A 402 8.53 9.84 -17.35
N GLU A 403 9.45 10.76 -17.68
CA GLU A 403 9.32 12.19 -17.36
C GLU A 403 8.09 12.84 -18.03
N ASP A 404 7.85 12.55 -19.33
CA ASP A 404 6.66 13.02 -20.05
C ASP A 404 5.34 12.44 -19.48
N TYR A 405 5.34 11.17 -19.03
CA TYR A 405 4.18 10.53 -18.39
C TYR A 405 3.85 11.16 -17.03
N CYS A 406 4.86 11.38 -16.16
CA CYS A 406 4.65 12.14 -14.92
C CYS A 406 4.09 13.54 -15.18
N ALA A 407 4.58 14.24 -16.21
CA ALA A 407 4.07 15.54 -16.60
C ALA A 407 2.62 15.53 -17.14
N LEU A 408 2.12 14.36 -17.57
CA LEU A 408 0.72 14.15 -17.95
C LEU A 408 -0.16 13.85 -16.72
N TYR A 409 0.23 12.88 -15.89
CA TYR A 409 -0.56 12.45 -14.72
C TYR A 409 -0.72 13.58 -13.69
N PHE A 410 0.38 14.22 -13.30
CA PHE A 410 0.42 15.27 -12.27
C PHE A 410 0.22 16.69 -12.83
N SER A 411 -0.40 16.79 -14.00
CA SER A 411 -0.69 18.06 -14.71
C SER A 411 -1.44 19.10 -13.86
N ASP A 412 -2.26 18.66 -12.92
CA ASP A 412 -3.09 19.51 -12.04
C ASP A 412 -2.39 19.87 -10.70
N TYR A 413 -1.29 19.18 -10.37
CA TYR A 413 -0.56 19.32 -9.09
C TYR A 413 0.47 20.46 -9.11
N GLN A 414 0.61 21.17 -10.22
CA GLN A 414 1.58 22.26 -10.45
C GLN A 414 3.07 21.85 -10.35
N ILE A 415 3.35 20.55 -10.25
CA ILE A 415 4.70 19.98 -10.21
C ILE A 415 5.48 20.32 -11.48
N SER A 416 6.77 20.59 -11.31
CA SER A 416 7.67 21.05 -12.37
C SER A 416 9.06 20.44 -12.27
N ASP A 417 9.83 20.59 -13.34
CA ASP A 417 11.20 20.10 -13.49
C ASP A 417 11.38 18.60 -13.13
N PHE A 418 10.42 17.78 -13.57
CA PHE A 418 10.48 16.32 -13.49
C PHE A 418 11.82 15.79 -14.03
N GLN A 419 12.38 14.82 -13.31
CA GLN A 419 13.63 14.16 -13.67
C GLN A 419 13.62 12.69 -13.22
N CYS A 420 14.00 11.78 -14.12
CA CYS A 420 14.32 10.40 -13.79
C CYS A 420 15.64 10.34 -12.99
N ILE A 421 15.57 9.76 -11.79
CA ILE A 421 16.71 9.64 -10.85
C ILE A 421 17.29 8.23 -10.73
N GLY A 422 16.58 7.22 -11.22
CA GLY A 422 17.03 5.84 -11.19
C GLY A 422 16.00 4.86 -11.74
N GLU A 423 16.24 3.58 -11.55
CA GLU A 423 15.38 2.49 -11.98
C GLU A 423 15.20 1.49 -10.84
N THR A 424 13.98 1.01 -10.63
CA THR A 424 13.65 -0.09 -9.71
C THR A 424 13.48 -1.36 -10.52
N VAL A 425 14.16 -2.45 -10.16
CA VAL A 425 13.96 -3.77 -10.77
C VAL A 425 13.30 -4.67 -9.72
N GLY A 426 12.02 -4.96 -9.92
CA GLY A 426 11.23 -5.79 -9.02
C GLY A 426 11.05 -7.22 -9.55
N HIS A 427 10.37 -8.06 -8.76
CA HIS A 427 9.97 -9.38 -9.22
C HIS A 427 8.88 -9.26 -10.29
N GLY A 428 9.27 -9.36 -11.56
CA GLY A 428 8.35 -9.35 -12.71
C GLY A 428 8.16 -7.99 -13.40
N TYR A 429 8.87 -6.93 -12.98
CA TYR A 429 8.78 -5.60 -13.61
C TYR A 429 10.07 -4.78 -13.48
N ILE A 430 10.17 -3.74 -14.30
CA ILE A 430 11.17 -2.67 -14.18
C ILE A 430 10.41 -1.35 -14.17
N ALA A 431 10.69 -0.46 -13.22
CA ALA A 431 10.09 0.86 -13.12
C ALA A 431 11.15 1.97 -13.20
N TYR A 432 10.74 3.12 -13.72
CA TYR A 432 11.50 4.37 -13.73
C TYR A 432 11.14 5.23 -12.53
N ASN A 433 12.14 5.59 -11.74
CA ASN A 433 11.98 6.39 -10.53
C ASN A 433 12.12 7.86 -10.92
N VAL A 434 11.01 8.60 -10.91
CA VAL A 434 10.92 9.99 -11.35
C VAL A 434 10.57 10.88 -10.15
N GLN A 435 11.29 11.98 -9.96
CA GLN A 435 10.96 13.01 -8.97
C GLN A 435 10.57 14.33 -9.67
N GLY A 436 9.74 15.14 -9.03
CA GLY A 436 9.45 16.53 -9.42
C GLY A 436 9.22 17.42 -8.19
N TYR A 437 9.11 18.73 -8.39
CA TYR A 437 8.87 19.68 -7.29
C TYR A 437 7.75 20.68 -7.58
N ASP A 438 6.95 21.00 -6.56
CA ASP A 438 5.95 22.08 -6.59
C ASP A 438 6.61 23.49 -6.55
N ASP A 439 5.82 24.55 -6.32
CA ASP A 439 6.34 25.91 -6.18
C ASP A 439 6.86 26.27 -4.76
N LYS A 440 6.51 25.47 -3.74
CA LYS A 440 7.00 25.57 -2.36
C LYS A 440 8.38 24.91 -2.18
N GLY A 441 8.72 23.95 -3.04
CA GLY A 441 9.89 23.07 -2.93
C GLY A 441 9.57 21.66 -2.40
N THR A 442 8.29 21.32 -2.24
CA THR A 442 7.81 19.98 -1.87
C THR A 442 8.06 18.99 -2.99
N MET A 443 8.48 17.78 -2.66
CA MET A 443 8.90 16.76 -3.62
C MET A 443 7.75 15.77 -3.88
N LEU A 444 7.47 15.51 -5.16
CA LEU A 444 6.65 14.37 -5.60
C LEU A 444 7.58 13.29 -6.12
N PHE A 445 7.46 12.07 -5.58
CA PHE A 445 8.11 10.86 -6.07
C PHE A 445 7.11 9.99 -6.82
N ALA A 446 7.53 9.37 -7.92
CA ALA A 446 6.69 8.47 -8.71
C ALA A 446 7.51 7.31 -9.32
N GLU A 447 6.90 6.14 -9.40
CA GLU A 447 7.41 4.96 -10.10
C GLU A 447 6.54 4.71 -11.34
N ILE A 448 7.16 4.80 -12.52
CA ILE A 448 6.51 4.63 -13.82
C ILE A 448 6.91 3.29 -14.42
N ASP A 449 5.97 2.46 -14.84
CA ASP A 449 6.26 1.17 -15.45
C ASP A 449 7.13 1.32 -16.70
N GLY A 450 8.17 0.48 -16.77
CA GLY A 450 9.16 0.50 -17.83
C GLY A 450 8.66 -0.07 -19.15
N SER A 451 7.55 -0.82 -19.19
CA SER A 451 7.06 -1.46 -20.41
C SER A 451 6.06 -0.60 -21.21
N ASP A 452 5.14 0.09 -20.52
CA ASP A 452 4.10 0.91 -21.16
C ASP A 452 4.05 2.38 -20.69
N GLY A 453 4.41 2.66 -19.44
CA GLY A 453 4.33 3.98 -18.81
C GLY A 453 3.28 4.15 -17.71
N THR A 454 2.62 3.08 -17.28
CA THR A 454 1.62 3.06 -16.20
C THR A 454 2.19 3.60 -14.88
N LEU A 455 1.40 4.35 -14.11
CA LEU A 455 1.82 4.90 -12.81
C LEU A 455 1.67 3.85 -11.69
N LEU A 456 2.77 3.18 -11.32
CA LEU A 456 2.77 2.09 -10.35
C LEU A 456 2.67 2.57 -8.90
N ARG A 457 3.43 3.61 -8.55
CA ARG A 457 3.42 4.24 -7.22
C ARG A 457 3.59 5.75 -7.37
N PHE A 458 3.01 6.52 -6.46
CA PHE A 458 3.52 7.87 -6.18
C PHE A 458 3.29 8.28 -4.72
N ASP A 459 4.14 9.18 -4.25
CA ASP A 459 4.07 9.80 -2.93
C ASP A 459 4.28 11.31 -3.10
N TYR A 460 3.34 12.10 -2.58
CA TYR A 460 3.39 13.56 -2.56
C TYR A 460 2.91 14.07 -1.21
N TYR A 461 3.82 14.70 -0.46
CA TYR A 461 3.47 15.32 0.81
C TYR A 461 2.68 16.62 0.59
N GLU A 462 1.54 16.75 1.27
CA GLU A 462 0.81 18.00 1.43
C GLU A 462 0.41 18.10 2.91
N GLU A 463 0.43 19.31 3.48
CA GLU A 463 0.03 19.52 4.87
C GLU A 463 -1.49 19.34 5.00
N CYS A 464 -1.90 18.26 5.68
CA CYS A 464 -3.30 17.90 5.88
C CYS A 464 -3.69 18.10 7.36
N THR A 465 -4.44 19.16 7.68
CA THR A 465 -4.80 19.55 9.07
C THR A 465 -6.29 19.70 9.32
N ASP A 466 -7.07 19.94 8.27
CA ASP A 466 -8.51 20.22 8.35
C ASP A 466 -9.32 19.10 7.68
N ASP A 467 -10.50 18.82 8.21
CA ASP A 467 -11.50 17.94 7.59
C ASP A 467 -12.51 18.76 6.76
N ASN A 468 -12.12 19.11 5.53
CA ASN A 468 -12.95 19.91 4.60
C ASN A 468 -13.76 19.02 3.63
N PHE A 469 -13.47 17.72 3.56
CA PHE A 469 -14.08 16.76 2.60
C PHE A 469 -14.52 15.51 3.35
N THR A 470 -15.81 15.16 3.24
CA THR A 470 -16.35 13.93 3.85
C THR A 470 -15.78 12.67 3.20
N MET A 471 -15.91 11.52 3.88
CA MET A 471 -15.48 10.20 3.40
C MET A 471 -15.95 9.90 1.97
N GLU A 472 -17.22 10.18 1.64
CA GLU A 472 -17.81 9.91 0.33
C GLU A 472 -17.21 10.82 -0.76
N ASN A 473 -16.93 12.08 -0.43
CA ASN A 473 -16.26 13.00 -1.35
C ASN A 473 -14.80 12.61 -1.56
N ALA A 474 -14.10 12.19 -0.51
CA ALA A 474 -12.73 11.68 -0.60
C ALA A 474 -12.64 10.38 -1.43
N GLN A 475 -13.62 9.48 -1.30
CA GLN A 475 -13.71 8.28 -2.12
C GLN A 475 -13.94 8.63 -3.60
N MET A 476 -14.87 9.52 -3.90
CA MET A 476 -15.15 9.98 -5.27
C MET A 476 -13.94 10.66 -5.92
N ILE A 477 -13.10 11.35 -5.14
CA ILE A 477 -11.82 11.93 -5.59
C ILE A 477 -10.82 10.82 -5.95
N ALA A 478 -10.71 9.76 -5.14
CA ALA A 478 -9.87 8.61 -5.45
C ALA A 478 -10.35 7.86 -6.71
N GLU A 479 -11.65 7.61 -6.83
CA GLU A 479 -12.28 6.97 -8.01
C GLU A 479 -12.01 7.78 -9.29
N THR A 480 -12.29 9.08 -9.28
CA THR A 480 -12.05 9.99 -10.42
C THR A 480 -10.56 10.03 -10.81
N PHE A 481 -9.65 9.93 -9.83
CA PHE A 481 -8.21 9.90 -10.07
C PHE A 481 -7.76 8.57 -10.70
N LEU A 482 -8.30 7.43 -10.25
CA LEU A 482 -8.05 6.11 -10.81
C LEU A 482 -8.53 6.02 -12.27
N GLU A 483 -9.75 6.49 -12.56
CA GLU A 483 -10.29 6.58 -13.92
C GLU A 483 -9.38 7.43 -14.83
N LYS A 484 -8.88 8.58 -14.33
CA LYS A 484 -7.96 9.46 -15.07
C LYS A 484 -6.65 8.77 -15.43
N LEU A 485 -6.16 7.85 -14.60
CA LEU A 485 -4.96 7.04 -14.88
C LEU A 485 -5.23 5.86 -15.83
N GLY A 486 -6.50 5.52 -16.07
CA GLY A 486 -6.93 4.41 -16.93
C GLY A 486 -7.30 3.13 -16.18
N TYR A 487 -7.19 3.11 -14.86
CA TYR A 487 -7.71 2.00 -14.05
C TYR A 487 -9.23 2.01 -14.08
N GLN A 488 -9.82 0.91 -14.52
CA GLN A 488 -11.26 0.75 -14.76
C GLN A 488 -11.80 -0.46 -13.98
N ASP A 489 -13.13 -0.47 -13.80
CA ASP A 489 -13.89 -1.45 -13.04
C ASP A 489 -13.31 -1.72 -11.64
N LEU A 490 -12.83 -0.67 -10.96
CA LEU A 490 -12.36 -0.73 -9.57
C LEU A 490 -13.49 -0.42 -8.60
N VAL A 491 -13.62 -1.21 -7.54
CA VAL A 491 -14.58 -1.00 -6.44
C VAL A 491 -13.86 -0.83 -5.10
N ALA A 492 -14.32 0.12 -4.27
CA ALA A 492 -13.81 0.33 -2.92
C ALA A 492 -14.22 -0.85 -2.01
N VAL A 493 -13.24 -1.49 -1.38
CA VAL A 493 -13.46 -2.60 -0.41
C VAL A 493 -13.03 -2.25 1.02
N GLY A 494 -12.46 -1.07 1.24
CA GLY A 494 -12.21 -0.52 2.57
C GLY A 494 -11.63 0.88 2.52
N ALA A 495 -11.75 1.60 3.63
CA ALA A 495 -11.13 2.90 3.87
C ALA A 495 -10.56 2.92 5.30
N ARG A 496 -9.45 3.64 5.50
CA ARG A 496 -8.79 3.85 6.80
C ARG A 496 -8.56 5.33 7.00
N GLU A 497 -9.16 5.91 8.03
CA GLU A 497 -8.91 7.30 8.41
C GLU A 497 -7.60 7.38 9.21
N ASN A 498 -6.61 8.11 8.68
CA ASN A 498 -5.31 8.36 9.31
C ASN A 498 -5.27 9.85 9.70
N GLY A 499 -6.14 10.21 10.64
CA GLY A 499 -6.42 11.62 11.01
C GLY A 499 -7.17 12.33 9.88
N THR A 500 -6.45 13.12 9.11
CA THR A 500 -6.97 13.97 8.01
C THR A 500 -6.67 13.41 6.61
N ASP A 501 -5.79 12.41 6.50
CA ASP A 501 -5.68 11.57 5.31
C ASP A 501 -6.64 10.38 5.40
N VAL A 502 -7.08 9.87 4.25
CA VAL A 502 -7.79 8.59 4.14
C VAL A 502 -7.08 7.68 3.16
N ASP A 503 -6.72 6.47 3.61
CA ASP A 503 -6.18 5.41 2.77
C ASP A 503 -7.32 4.47 2.31
N PHE A 504 -7.70 4.58 1.04
CA PHE A 504 -8.70 3.74 0.38
C PHE A 504 -8.05 2.50 -0.24
N LYS A 505 -8.73 1.35 -0.11
CA LYS A 505 -8.36 0.07 -0.73
C LYS A 505 -9.39 -0.27 -1.81
N PHE A 506 -8.96 -0.24 -3.06
CA PHE A 506 -9.73 -0.63 -4.24
C PHE A 506 -9.28 -2.00 -4.75
N VAL A 507 -10.19 -2.73 -5.40
CA VAL A 507 -9.89 -3.96 -6.14
C VAL A 507 -10.69 -3.99 -7.44
N TYR A 508 -10.18 -4.69 -8.44
CA TYR A 508 -10.90 -4.94 -9.69
C TYR A 508 -12.17 -5.77 -9.46
N GLU A 509 -13.26 -5.45 -10.15
CA GLU A 509 -14.52 -6.22 -10.15
C GLU A 509 -14.84 -6.73 -11.57
N MET A 510 -15.19 -8.00 -11.67
CA MET A 510 -15.64 -8.62 -12.93
C MET A 510 -16.93 -9.39 -12.67
N ASP A 511 -18.00 -9.06 -13.39
CA ASP A 511 -19.33 -9.70 -13.28
C ASP A 511 -19.88 -9.77 -11.83
N GLY A 512 -19.58 -8.79 -10.98
CA GLY A 512 -19.95 -8.77 -9.56
C GLY A 512 -19.06 -9.60 -8.63
N VAL A 513 -17.91 -10.06 -9.13
CA VAL A 513 -16.88 -10.79 -8.36
C VAL A 513 -15.68 -9.87 -8.11
N VAL A 514 -15.34 -9.63 -6.84
CA VAL A 514 -14.18 -8.80 -6.48
C VAL A 514 -12.88 -9.59 -6.60
N VAL A 515 -11.84 -9.01 -7.20
CA VAL A 515 -10.58 -9.68 -7.53
C VAL A 515 -9.45 -9.12 -6.66
N TYR A 516 -9.33 -9.63 -5.43
CA TYR A 516 -8.31 -9.18 -4.48
C TYR A 516 -6.85 -9.25 -4.98
N PRO A 517 -6.43 -10.19 -5.85
CA PRO A 517 -5.12 -10.12 -6.50
C PRO A 517 -4.84 -8.77 -7.17
N ASP A 518 -5.87 -8.12 -7.73
CA ASP A 518 -5.78 -6.89 -8.53
C ASP A 518 -6.14 -5.66 -7.67
N GLY A 519 -5.42 -5.49 -6.56
CA GLY A 519 -5.65 -4.39 -5.62
C GLY A 519 -4.88 -3.10 -5.98
N VAL A 520 -5.50 -1.96 -5.70
CA VAL A 520 -4.90 -0.61 -5.75
C VAL A 520 -5.17 0.12 -4.43
N GLN A 521 -4.21 0.85 -3.91
CA GLN A 521 -4.36 1.69 -2.71
C GLN A 521 -4.20 3.16 -3.07
N VAL A 522 -5.05 4.03 -2.51
CA VAL A 522 -5.10 5.47 -2.83
C VAL A 522 -5.23 6.28 -1.55
N LYS A 523 -4.31 7.22 -1.31
CA LYS A 523 -4.37 8.14 -0.17
C LYS A 523 -4.93 9.50 -0.57
N VAL A 524 -5.91 10.00 0.16
CA VAL A 524 -6.57 11.30 -0.10
C VAL A 524 -6.51 12.21 1.12
N CYS A 525 -5.96 13.41 0.95
CA CYS A 525 -5.96 14.44 1.99
C CYS A 525 -7.29 15.21 2.01
N ARG A 526 -8.01 15.13 3.15
CA ARG A 526 -9.34 15.76 3.37
C ARG A 526 -9.28 17.28 3.55
N THR A 527 -8.10 17.89 3.69
CA THR A 527 -7.97 19.36 3.77
C THR A 527 -8.15 20.03 2.42
N ARG A 528 -7.62 19.42 1.35
CA ARG A 528 -7.63 20.00 0.00
C ARG A 528 -8.40 19.17 -1.04
N GLY A 529 -8.78 17.93 -0.72
CA GLY A 529 -9.43 17.03 -1.67
C GLY A 529 -8.48 16.60 -2.79
N VAL A 530 -7.25 16.22 -2.42
CA VAL A 530 -6.20 15.82 -3.37
C VAL A 530 -5.66 14.45 -3.02
N VAL A 531 -5.35 13.64 -4.03
CA VAL A 531 -4.67 12.35 -3.84
C VAL A 531 -3.21 12.62 -3.49
N THR A 532 -2.76 12.19 -2.31
CA THR A 532 -1.39 12.37 -1.80
C THR A 532 -0.51 11.13 -2.01
N GLY A 533 -1.10 9.98 -2.36
CA GLY A 533 -0.33 8.81 -2.79
C GLY A 533 -1.15 7.72 -3.47
N LEU A 534 -0.44 6.81 -4.14
CA LEU A 534 -0.98 5.66 -4.88
C LEU A 534 -0.03 4.48 -4.74
N ASP A 535 -0.56 3.27 -4.54
CA ASP A 535 0.15 2.04 -4.90
C ASP A 535 -0.77 1.13 -5.73
N ALA A 536 -0.49 1.08 -7.03
CA ALA A 536 -1.13 0.22 -8.03
C ALA A 536 -0.21 -0.91 -8.50
N THR A 537 0.96 -1.08 -7.88
CA THR A 537 1.95 -2.13 -8.23
C THR A 537 1.30 -3.52 -8.22
N ARG A 538 0.43 -3.77 -7.23
CA ARG A 538 -0.28 -5.04 -7.09
C ARG A 538 -1.24 -5.30 -8.25
N TYR A 539 -2.01 -4.31 -8.69
CA TYR A 539 -2.85 -4.41 -9.89
C TYR A 539 -2.00 -4.68 -11.13
N ALA A 540 -0.97 -3.86 -11.37
CA ALA A 540 -0.12 -3.98 -12.57
C ALA A 540 0.55 -5.36 -12.73
N LEU A 541 0.91 -6.02 -11.63
CA LEU A 541 1.55 -7.34 -11.65
C LEU A 541 0.60 -8.54 -11.75
N ASN A 542 -0.67 -8.37 -11.37
CA ASN A 542 -1.64 -9.48 -11.28
C ASN A 542 -2.77 -9.40 -12.30
N HIS A 543 -3.09 -8.19 -12.77
CA HIS A 543 -4.24 -7.92 -13.62
C HIS A 543 -4.05 -8.53 -15.01
N LYS A 544 -5.07 -9.30 -15.41
CA LYS A 544 -5.08 -10.10 -16.63
C LYS A 544 -6.52 -10.46 -16.97
N VAL A 545 -6.77 -10.72 -18.25
CA VAL A 545 -8.04 -11.35 -18.69
C VAL A 545 -8.15 -12.72 -18.01
N ARG A 546 -9.20 -12.91 -17.21
CA ARG A 546 -9.51 -14.17 -16.50
C ARG A 546 -10.77 -14.79 -17.06
N ALA A 547 -10.92 -16.10 -16.85
CA ALA A 547 -12.19 -16.79 -16.92
C ALA A 547 -12.61 -17.15 -15.49
N LEU A 548 -13.76 -16.69 -15.04
CA LEU A 548 -14.25 -16.98 -13.69
C LEU A 548 -14.56 -18.49 -13.55
N PRO A 549 -14.07 -19.16 -12.49
CA PRO A 549 -14.41 -20.56 -12.22
C PRO A 549 -15.92 -20.75 -12.00
N THR A 550 -16.46 -21.92 -12.37
CA THR A 550 -17.88 -22.22 -12.10
C THR A 550 -18.11 -22.49 -10.62
N VAL A 551 -18.99 -21.70 -10.01
CA VAL A 551 -19.57 -21.94 -8.67
C VAL A 551 -20.30 -23.29 -8.66
N LYS A 552 -20.04 -24.15 -7.67
CA LYS A 552 -20.66 -25.48 -7.55
C LYS A 552 -21.53 -25.65 -6.32
N ILE A 553 -21.24 -24.93 -5.24
CA ILE A 553 -22.12 -24.85 -4.06
C ILE A 553 -22.87 -23.51 -4.06
N ASN A 554 -24.12 -23.53 -3.62
CA ASN A 554 -24.90 -22.29 -3.50
C ASN A 554 -24.55 -21.53 -2.20
N LEU A 555 -25.05 -20.30 -2.07
CA LEU A 555 -24.76 -19.44 -0.92
C LEU A 555 -25.19 -20.06 0.42
N GLU A 556 -26.35 -20.72 0.46
CA GLU A 556 -26.90 -21.38 1.65
C GLU A 556 -26.01 -22.57 2.10
N GLN A 557 -25.53 -23.37 1.15
CA GLN A 557 -24.57 -24.46 1.38
C GLN A 557 -23.21 -23.95 1.85
N ALA A 558 -22.78 -22.76 1.40
CA ALA A 558 -21.57 -22.11 1.88
C ALA A 558 -21.76 -21.53 3.29
N MET A 559 -22.88 -20.86 3.58
CA MET A 559 -23.20 -20.37 4.92
C MET A 559 -23.23 -21.51 5.94
N GLY A 560 -23.81 -22.66 5.58
CA GLY A 560 -23.80 -23.89 6.39
C GLY A 560 -22.43 -24.59 6.54
N LYS A 561 -21.32 -23.91 6.23
CA LYS A 561 -19.94 -24.32 6.53
C LYS A 561 -19.22 -23.39 7.50
N LEU A 562 -19.74 -22.19 7.74
CA LEU A 562 -19.18 -21.26 8.73
C LEU A 562 -19.28 -21.86 10.15
N HIS A 563 -18.45 -21.38 11.07
CA HIS A 563 -18.52 -21.75 12.48
C HIS A 563 -19.79 -21.18 13.12
N ASP A 564 -20.52 -21.96 13.93
CA ASP A 564 -21.86 -21.60 14.46
C ASP A 564 -21.89 -20.27 15.26
N ASN A 565 -20.75 -19.84 15.81
CA ASN A 565 -20.62 -18.57 16.53
C ASN A 565 -20.62 -17.32 15.62
N LEU A 566 -20.47 -17.47 14.29
CA LEU A 566 -20.32 -16.36 13.34
C LEU A 566 -21.67 -15.84 12.84
N GLN A 567 -21.98 -14.58 13.15
CA GLN A 567 -23.18 -13.90 12.65
C GLN A 567 -22.88 -13.19 11.32
N VAL A 568 -23.33 -13.78 10.20
CA VAL A 568 -23.13 -13.21 8.85
C VAL A 568 -23.84 -11.86 8.71
N GLN A 569 -23.10 -10.83 8.33
CA GLN A 569 -23.59 -9.46 8.07
C GLN A 569 -23.77 -9.20 6.57
N SER A 570 -22.82 -9.65 5.74
CA SER A 570 -22.90 -9.56 4.28
C SER A 570 -22.10 -10.66 3.60
N SER A 571 -22.41 -10.95 2.33
CA SER A 571 -21.65 -11.90 1.52
C SER A 571 -21.54 -11.47 0.07
N ARG A 572 -20.46 -11.87 -0.61
CA ARG A 572 -20.23 -11.70 -2.05
C ARG A 572 -19.33 -12.81 -2.60
N LEU A 573 -19.14 -12.86 -3.91
CA LEU A 573 -18.11 -13.69 -4.53
C LEU A 573 -16.80 -12.90 -4.66
N ALA A 574 -15.68 -13.57 -4.43
CA ALA A 574 -14.34 -13.01 -4.50
C ALA A 574 -13.34 -13.98 -5.15
N ILE A 575 -12.42 -13.48 -5.97
CA ILE A 575 -11.18 -14.18 -6.31
C ILE A 575 -10.14 -13.83 -5.24
N VAL A 576 -9.55 -14.85 -4.61
CA VAL A 576 -8.49 -14.71 -3.61
C VAL A 576 -7.24 -15.49 -4.01
N GLN A 577 -6.06 -14.93 -3.71
CA GLN A 577 -4.79 -15.62 -3.93
C GLN A 577 -4.54 -16.62 -2.80
N THR A 578 -4.16 -17.85 -3.16
CA THR A 578 -3.73 -18.89 -2.20
C THR A 578 -2.33 -19.40 -2.56
N ALA A 579 -1.71 -20.17 -1.66
CA ALA A 579 -0.47 -20.88 -1.95
C ALA A 579 -0.58 -21.92 -3.10
N ARG A 580 -1.81 -22.27 -3.52
CA ARG A 580 -2.10 -23.14 -4.67
C ARG A 580 -2.62 -22.38 -5.91
N GLY A 581 -2.51 -21.05 -5.92
CA GLY A 581 -3.03 -20.18 -6.99
C GLY A 581 -4.31 -19.42 -6.61
N GLU A 582 -4.86 -18.69 -7.58
CA GLU A 582 -6.14 -17.97 -7.45
C GLU A 582 -7.30 -18.97 -7.27
N ARG A 583 -8.19 -18.72 -6.30
CA ARG A 583 -9.43 -19.48 -6.09
C ARG A 583 -10.63 -18.53 -6.11
N LEU A 584 -11.78 -19.02 -6.60
CA LEU A 584 -13.07 -18.38 -6.42
C LEU A 584 -13.66 -18.80 -5.07
N ALA A 585 -14.04 -17.82 -4.26
CA ALA A 585 -14.58 -17.98 -2.92
C ALA A 585 -15.87 -17.19 -2.73
N TYR A 586 -16.71 -17.63 -1.79
CA TYR A 586 -17.62 -16.76 -1.09
C TYR A 586 -16.85 -16.02 0.00
N GLU A 587 -16.89 -14.70 -0.04
CA GLU A 587 -16.47 -13.82 1.06
C GLU A 587 -17.68 -13.61 1.98
N PHE A 588 -17.52 -13.89 3.27
CA PHE A 588 -18.50 -13.60 4.31
C PHE A 588 -17.92 -12.60 5.29
N VAL A 589 -18.56 -11.44 5.43
CA VAL A 589 -18.29 -10.52 6.54
C VAL A 589 -19.18 -10.95 7.69
N CYS A 590 -18.55 -11.33 8.81
CA CYS A 590 -19.20 -11.89 9.99
C CYS A 590 -18.90 -11.04 11.23
N GLN A 591 -19.77 -11.13 12.24
CA GLN A 591 -19.52 -10.63 13.59
C GLN A 591 -19.45 -11.80 14.58
N TYR A 592 -18.52 -11.75 15.52
CA TYR A 592 -18.50 -12.58 16.72
C TYR A 592 -18.05 -11.73 17.90
N GLU A 593 -18.78 -11.79 19.02
CA GLU A 593 -18.62 -10.86 20.16
C GLU A 593 -18.65 -9.39 19.70
N GLN A 594 -17.59 -8.62 19.98
CA GLN A 594 -17.41 -7.23 19.53
C GLN A 594 -16.50 -7.12 18.29
N GLU A 595 -16.14 -8.25 17.68
CA GLU A 595 -15.10 -8.36 16.66
C GLU A 595 -15.73 -8.69 15.30
N ARG A 596 -15.10 -8.26 14.21
CA ARG A 596 -15.59 -8.48 12.84
C ARG A 596 -14.56 -9.26 12.03
N TYR A 597 -15.02 -10.30 11.35
CA TYR A 597 -14.18 -11.23 10.61
C TYR A 597 -14.57 -11.23 9.13
N VAL A 598 -13.62 -11.53 8.26
CA VAL A 598 -13.86 -11.90 6.87
C VAL A 598 -13.42 -13.33 6.68
N VAL A 599 -14.38 -14.20 6.34
CA VAL A 599 -14.15 -15.63 6.10
C VAL A 599 -14.32 -15.91 4.61
N TYR A 600 -13.32 -16.57 4.02
CA TYR A 600 -13.34 -16.97 2.61
C TYR A 600 -13.57 -18.48 2.50
N LEU A 601 -14.68 -18.89 1.89
CA LEU A 601 -15.00 -20.30 1.63
C LEU A 601 -14.97 -20.59 0.13
N ASP A 602 -14.24 -21.62 -0.30
CA ASP A 602 -14.12 -22.01 -1.71
C ASP A 602 -15.48 -22.31 -2.36
N ALA A 603 -15.80 -21.62 -3.46
CA ALA A 603 -17.11 -21.68 -4.11
C ALA A 603 -17.37 -23.00 -4.89
N GLN A 604 -16.40 -23.91 -4.94
CA GLN A 604 -16.50 -25.24 -5.54
C GLN A 604 -16.73 -26.37 -4.54
N ASN A 605 -16.25 -26.26 -3.29
CA ASN A 605 -16.33 -27.35 -2.30
C ASN A 605 -16.68 -26.91 -0.86
N GLY A 606 -16.66 -25.61 -0.53
CA GLY A 606 -16.90 -25.10 0.82
C GLY A 606 -15.73 -25.26 1.79
N GLU A 607 -14.52 -25.50 1.29
CA GLU A 607 -13.28 -25.48 2.06
C GLU A 607 -12.96 -24.04 2.51
N GLU A 608 -12.74 -23.84 3.80
CA GLU A 608 -12.28 -22.56 4.35
C GLU A 608 -10.86 -22.26 3.87
N ILE A 609 -10.68 -21.17 3.14
CA ILE A 609 -9.42 -20.74 2.52
C ILE A 609 -8.63 -19.84 3.48
N SER A 610 -9.32 -18.95 4.20
CA SER A 610 -8.72 -17.94 5.07
C SER A 610 -9.77 -17.29 5.98
N ILE A 611 -9.33 -16.88 7.17
CA ILE A 611 -10.05 -16.01 8.10
C ILE A 611 -9.15 -14.81 8.40
N LEU A 612 -9.71 -13.60 8.37
CA LEU A 612 -9.04 -12.35 8.73
C LEU A 612 -9.90 -11.58 9.75
N ASN A 613 -9.32 -11.07 10.84
CA ASN A 613 -9.98 -10.09 11.70
C ASN A 613 -9.85 -8.69 11.06
N LEU A 614 -10.95 -7.93 10.98
CA LEU A 614 -10.95 -6.58 10.41
C LEU A 614 -10.13 -5.56 11.22
N LYS A 615 -9.84 -5.83 12.50
CA LYS A 615 -8.90 -5.02 13.29
C LYS A 615 -7.51 -4.97 12.65
N ASN A 616 -7.02 -6.13 12.20
CA ASN A 616 -5.65 -6.30 11.68
C ASN A 616 -5.56 -5.92 10.19
N LEU A 617 -6.69 -5.53 9.58
CA LEU A 617 -6.77 -4.89 8.26
C LEU A 617 -6.80 -3.35 8.37
N GLY A 618 -6.85 -2.83 9.60
CA GLY A 618 -6.70 -1.42 10.01
C GLY A 618 -5.26 -0.99 10.23
#